data_AF-A0A2E1KIT7-F1
#
_entry.id   AF-A0A2E1KIT7-F1
#
_cell.length_a   1.000
_cell.length_b   1.000
_cell.length_c   1.000
_cell.angle_alpha   90.00
_cell.angle_beta   90.00
_cell.angle_gamma   90.00
#
_symmetry.space_group_name_H-M   'P 1'
#
loop_
_entity.id
_entity.type
_entity.pdbx_description
1 polymer ?
#
loop_
_entity_poly.entity_id
_entity_poly.type
_entity_poly.pdbx_seq_one_letter_code
_entity_poly.pdbx_strand_id
1 'polypeptide(L)'
;MRVHLEYGRDGMAVQLPDDRVVRTLAYKDAEPLADPAAELQSALQHPLASQPLDIVARGRRDACIVICDITRPVPNRLMLPPLLDTLHRCGIASERVLILVATGLHRPSKPAELVEMVGPEIAAQYRIEDHHGQILEEHTHLGDSPRGVPIWIDSRYLEADLKITTGLIEPHLMAGFSGGRKLICPGIAALETVKVWHGPDFLEHPKADCGILEGNPVHEENTWIARRAGCDFIVNVVMDDQRRPLK
;
A
#
# COMPACT_ATOMS: atom_id res chain seq x y z
N MET A 1 7.02 -31.16 20.49
CA MET A 1 6.05 -30.11 20.14
C MET A 1 5.78 -30.20 18.66
N ARG A 2 4.50 -30.34 18.27
CA ARG A 2 4.10 -30.28 16.86
C ARG A 2 3.80 -28.82 16.51
N VAL A 3 4.45 -28.30 15.47
CA VAL A 3 4.24 -26.94 14.95
C VAL A 3 3.85 -26.98 13.48
N HIS A 4 3.08 -26.01 13.03
CA HIS A 4 2.75 -25.82 11.62
C HIS A 4 3.48 -24.57 11.12
N LEU A 5 4.29 -24.73 10.06
CA LEU A 5 5.04 -23.65 9.43
C LEU A 5 4.35 -23.23 8.14
N GLU A 6 4.26 -21.92 7.88
CA GLU A 6 3.78 -21.40 6.60
C GLU A 6 4.79 -21.73 5.49
N TYR A 7 4.43 -22.67 4.62
CA TYR A 7 5.28 -23.14 3.51
C TYR A 7 4.41 -23.57 2.33
N GLY A 8 4.63 -22.96 1.16
CA GLY A 8 3.81 -23.20 -0.01
C GLY A 8 2.36 -22.75 0.19
N ARG A 9 1.40 -23.56 -0.27
CA ARG A 9 -0.05 -23.28 -0.11
C ARG A 9 -0.69 -23.99 1.07
N ASP A 10 -0.17 -25.16 1.44
CA ASP A 10 -0.80 -26.06 2.42
C ASP A 10 -0.07 -26.09 3.78
N GLY A 11 1.08 -25.43 3.87
CA GLY A 11 1.93 -25.41 5.04
C GLY A 11 2.67 -26.73 5.30
N MET A 12 3.49 -26.74 6.36
CA MET A 12 4.33 -27.88 6.72
C MET A 12 4.23 -28.18 8.21
N ALA A 13 3.76 -29.38 8.56
CA ALA A 13 3.76 -29.86 9.93
C ALA A 13 5.16 -30.40 10.30
N VAL A 14 5.74 -29.88 11.38
CA VAL A 14 7.07 -30.28 11.88
C VAL A 14 6.95 -30.74 13.33
N GLN A 15 7.65 -31.82 13.67
CA GLN A 15 7.80 -32.28 15.05
C GLN A 15 9.15 -31.81 15.60
N LEU A 16 9.12 -30.98 16.64
CA LEU A 16 10.31 -30.50 17.36
C LEU A 16 10.45 -31.24 18.70
N PRO A 17 11.66 -31.56 19.18
CA PRO A 17 11.88 -32.07 20.54
C PRO A 17 11.46 -31.03 21.59
N ASP A 18 10.58 -31.42 22.52
CA ASP A 18 10.02 -30.51 23.53
C ASP A 18 11.09 -29.88 24.44
N ASP A 19 12.15 -30.64 24.75
CA ASP A 19 13.28 -30.22 25.57
C ASP A 19 14.19 -29.18 24.90
N ARG A 20 13.96 -28.87 23.61
CA ARG A 20 14.73 -27.89 22.83
C ARG A 20 13.94 -26.64 22.47
N VAL A 21 12.66 -26.55 22.83
CA VAL A 21 11.82 -25.38 22.55
C VAL A 21 11.86 -24.42 23.73
N VAL A 22 12.52 -23.27 23.54
CA VAL A 22 12.59 -22.21 24.58
C VAL A 22 11.29 -21.39 24.63
N ARG A 23 10.81 -20.94 23.46
CA ARG A 23 9.58 -20.14 23.33
C ARG A 23 9.08 -20.15 21.89
N THR A 24 7.77 -20.05 21.72
CA THR A 24 7.11 -19.75 20.43
C THR A 24 6.70 -18.28 20.42
N LEU A 25 7.07 -17.57 19.36
CA LEU A 25 6.61 -16.19 19.11
C LEU A 25 5.54 -16.25 18.02
N ALA A 26 4.38 -15.66 18.29
CA ALA A 26 3.25 -15.61 17.38
C ALA A 26 2.61 -14.21 17.45
N TYR A 27 1.70 -13.92 16.52
CA TYR A 27 0.87 -12.72 16.65
C TYR A 27 0.06 -12.78 17.95
N LYS A 28 -0.29 -11.60 18.45
CA LYS A 28 -1.25 -11.50 19.54
C LYS A 28 -2.64 -11.73 18.96
N ASP A 29 -3.46 -12.52 19.66
CA ASP A 29 -4.86 -12.66 19.31
C ASP A 29 -5.53 -11.29 19.31
N ALA A 30 -6.22 -10.99 18.21
CA ALA A 30 -7.01 -9.79 18.02
C ALA A 30 -8.38 -10.19 17.47
N GLU A 31 -9.43 -9.52 17.93
CA GLU A 31 -10.78 -9.77 17.44
C GLU A 31 -10.94 -9.14 16.05
N PRO A 32 -11.25 -9.95 15.01
CA PRO A 32 -11.51 -9.41 13.68
C PRO A 32 -12.77 -8.56 13.65
N LEU A 33 -12.83 -7.63 12.70
CA LEU A 33 -14.04 -6.85 12.44
C LEU A 33 -15.20 -7.80 12.06
N ALA A 34 -16.33 -7.66 12.76
CA ALA A 34 -17.54 -8.44 12.49
C ALA A 34 -18.15 -8.11 11.11
N ASP A 35 -18.12 -6.83 10.74
CA ASP A 35 -18.52 -6.35 9.41
C ASP A 35 -17.45 -5.37 8.88
N PRO A 36 -16.40 -5.87 8.22
CA PRO A 36 -15.34 -5.04 7.69
C PRO A 36 -15.81 -4.02 6.64
N ALA A 37 -16.90 -4.31 5.92
CA ALA A 37 -17.43 -3.42 4.90
C ALA A 37 -18.14 -2.22 5.53
N ALA A 38 -18.96 -2.45 6.55
CA ALA A 38 -19.61 -1.38 7.31
C ALA A 38 -18.58 -0.51 8.06
N GLU A 39 -17.56 -1.13 8.66
CA GLU A 39 -16.49 -0.38 9.34
C GLU A 39 -15.72 0.50 8.35
N LEU A 40 -15.40 -0.02 7.17
CA LEU A 40 -14.75 0.77 6.13
C LEU A 40 -15.63 1.94 5.67
N GLN A 41 -16.93 1.73 5.42
CA GLN A 41 -17.84 2.82 5.07
C GLN A 41 -17.88 3.91 6.14
N SER A 42 -17.92 3.52 7.41
CA SER A 42 -17.84 4.43 8.56
C SER A 42 -16.52 5.21 8.56
N ALA A 43 -15.38 4.54 8.36
CA ALA A 43 -14.07 5.17 8.32
C ALA A 43 -13.92 6.19 7.16
N LEU A 44 -14.56 5.94 6.01
CA LEU A 44 -14.59 6.90 4.90
C LEU A 44 -15.39 8.17 5.22
N GLN A 45 -16.42 8.06 6.09
CA GLN A 45 -17.25 9.17 6.54
C GLN A 45 -16.69 9.88 7.79
N HIS A 46 -15.89 9.19 8.58
CA HIS A 46 -15.29 9.68 9.82
C HIS A 46 -13.77 9.42 9.88
N PRO A 47 -12.99 10.00 8.96
CA PRO A 47 -11.55 9.76 8.90
C PRO A 47 -10.81 10.41 10.07
N LEU A 48 -9.61 9.87 10.38
CA LEU A 48 -8.82 10.28 11.54
C LEU A 48 -8.24 11.71 11.44
N ALA A 49 -7.80 12.12 10.23
CA ALA A 49 -7.03 13.36 10.06
C ALA A 49 -7.28 14.05 8.70
N SER A 50 -8.45 13.82 8.10
CA SER A 50 -8.86 14.45 6.84
C SER A 50 -10.34 14.83 6.88
N GLN A 51 -10.84 15.47 5.83
CA GLN A 51 -12.28 15.56 5.61
C GLN A 51 -12.81 14.21 5.08
N PRO A 52 -14.11 13.91 5.28
CA PRO A 52 -14.74 12.72 4.71
C PRO A 52 -14.49 12.60 3.20
N LEU A 53 -14.37 11.36 2.69
CA LEU A 53 -13.96 11.14 1.29
C LEU A 53 -14.92 11.80 0.28
N ASP A 54 -16.21 11.84 0.56
CA ASP A 54 -17.20 12.48 -0.31
C ASP A 54 -16.99 14.01 -0.41
N ILE A 55 -16.52 14.64 0.66
CA ILE A 55 -16.13 16.05 0.68
C ILE A 55 -14.83 16.25 -0.11
N VAL A 56 -13.83 15.40 0.10
CA VAL A 56 -12.53 15.48 -0.60
C VAL A 56 -12.67 15.24 -2.11
N ALA A 57 -13.59 14.34 -2.50
CA ALA A 57 -13.86 13.99 -3.90
C ALA A 57 -14.78 14.99 -4.63
N ARG A 58 -15.50 15.86 -3.90
CA ARG A 58 -16.49 16.76 -4.50
C ARG A 58 -15.84 17.75 -5.47
N GLY A 59 -16.32 17.75 -6.71
CA GLY A 59 -15.83 18.66 -7.76
C GLY A 59 -14.50 18.25 -8.40
N ARG A 60 -13.93 17.10 -8.02
CA ARG A 60 -12.75 16.52 -8.67
C ARG A 60 -13.14 15.94 -10.03
N ARG A 61 -12.23 16.04 -11.00
CA ARG A 61 -12.48 15.62 -12.40
C ARG A 61 -12.21 14.13 -12.64
N ASP A 62 -11.21 13.59 -11.98
CA ASP A 62 -10.74 12.22 -12.08
C ASP A 62 -10.08 11.79 -10.76
N ALA A 63 -9.79 10.50 -10.65
CA ALA A 63 -9.12 9.93 -9.48
C ALA A 63 -8.07 8.89 -9.89
N CYS A 64 -6.97 8.85 -9.14
CA CYS A 64 -6.01 7.75 -9.16
C CYS A 64 -6.01 7.07 -7.78
N ILE A 65 -6.36 5.77 -7.76
CA ILE A 65 -6.32 4.92 -6.58
C ILE A 65 -5.11 4.00 -6.71
N VAL A 66 -4.12 4.20 -5.84
CA VAL A 66 -2.94 3.35 -5.79
C VAL A 66 -3.21 2.14 -4.89
N ILE A 67 -3.00 0.93 -5.41
CA ILE A 67 -3.14 -0.33 -4.68
C ILE A 67 -1.81 -1.06 -4.62
N CYS A 68 -1.59 -1.90 -3.60
CA CYS A 68 -0.44 -2.79 -3.57
C CYS A 68 -0.51 -3.82 -4.71
N ASP A 69 0.65 -4.31 -5.16
CA ASP A 69 0.75 -5.44 -6.08
C ASP A 69 0.42 -6.79 -5.41
N ILE A 70 0.46 -7.87 -6.20
CA ILE A 70 0.11 -9.23 -5.79
C ILE A 70 0.99 -9.79 -4.67
N THR A 71 2.14 -9.16 -4.38
CA THR A 71 3.04 -9.61 -3.30
C THR A 71 2.52 -9.25 -1.92
N ARG A 72 1.44 -8.46 -1.83
CA ARG A 72 0.80 -8.06 -0.57
C ARG A 72 -0.60 -8.66 -0.45
N PRO A 73 -0.99 -9.15 0.73
CA PRO A 73 -2.31 -9.73 0.95
C PRO A 73 -3.39 -8.65 1.19
N VAL A 74 -3.34 -7.50 0.51
CA VAL A 74 -4.33 -6.42 0.72
C VAL A 74 -5.71 -6.90 0.24
N PRO A 75 -6.77 -6.78 1.05
CA PRO A 75 -8.11 -7.21 0.69
C PRO A 75 -8.78 -6.18 -0.23
N ASN A 76 -8.22 -5.93 -1.42
CA ASN A 76 -8.70 -4.92 -2.36
C ASN A 76 -10.17 -5.17 -2.77
N ARG A 77 -10.61 -6.43 -2.85
CA ARG A 77 -12.02 -6.82 -3.12
C ARG A 77 -13.00 -6.33 -2.05
N LEU A 78 -12.52 -6.09 -0.83
CA LEU A 78 -13.28 -5.45 0.25
C LEU A 78 -13.13 -3.93 0.20
N MET A 79 -11.91 -3.44 -0.07
CA MET A 79 -11.58 -2.02 0.09
C MET A 79 -12.06 -1.14 -1.06
N LEU A 80 -11.94 -1.62 -2.30
CA LEU A 80 -12.26 -0.84 -3.50
C LEU A 80 -13.75 -0.53 -3.67
N PRO A 81 -14.70 -1.46 -3.46
CA PRO A 81 -16.12 -1.16 -3.68
C PRO A 81 -16.65 0.08 -2.95
N PRO A 82 -16.49 0.25 -1.62
CA PRO A 82 -17.01 1.44 -0.93
C PRO A 82 -16.26 2.73 -1.30
N LEU A 83 -14.98 2.65 -1.68
CA LEU A 83 -14.23 3.78 -2.22
C LEU A 83 -14.84 4.23 -3.54
N LEU A 84 -14.95 3.30 -4.49
CA LEU A 84 -15.47 3.53 -5.83
C LEU A 84 -16.91 4.04 -5.80
N ASP A 85 -17.78 3.45 -4.98
CA ASP A 85 -19.16 3.92 -4.77
C ASP A 85 -19.20 5.38 -4.29
N THR A 86 -18.28 5.75 -3.40
CA THR A 86 -18.19 7.14 -2.92
C THR A 86 -17.75 8.09 -4.03
N LEU A 87 -16.77 7.71 -4.86
CA LEU A 87 -16.32 8.52 -5.99
C LEU A 87 -17.44 8.72 -7.03
N HIS A 88 -18.19 7.65 -7.34
CA HIS A 88 -19.32 7.69 -8.28
C HIS A 88 -20.44 8.60 -7.78
N ARG A 89 -20.80 8.53 -6.50
CA ARG A 89 -21.78 9.45 -5.90
C ARG A 89 -21.35 10.91 -5.96
N CYS A 90 -20.03 11.17 -5.98
CA CYS A 90 -19.47 12.50 -6.16
C CYS A 90 -19.33 12.92 -7.64
N GLY A 91 -19.72 12.07 -8.59
CA GLY A 91 -19.78 12.38 -10.02
C GLY A 91 -18.55 11.97 -10.83
N ILE A 92 -17.60 11.23 -10.25
CA ILE A 92 -16.43 10.72 -10.97
C ILE A 92 -16.82 9.40 -11.65
N ALA A 93 -16.94 9.41 -12.98
CA ALA A 93 -17.29 8.21 -13.75
C ALA A 93 -16.18 7.15 -13.76
N SER A 94 -16.51 5.88 -14.04
CA SER A 94 -15.56 4.76 -14.03
C SER A 94 -14.37 4.97 -14.95
N GLU A 95 -14.58 5.59 -16.12
CA GLU A 95 -13.56 5.85 -17.13
C GLU A 95 -12.59 6.97 -16.69
N ARG A 96 -12.93 7.70 -15.62
CA ARG A 96 -12.12 8.74 -14.98
C ARG A 96 -11.45 8.25 -13.70
N VAL A 97 -11.54 6.97 -13.38
CA VAL A 97 -10.81 6.35 -12.27
C VAL A 97 -9.72 5.46 -12.83
N LEU A 98 -8.47 5.78 -12.51
CA LEU A 98 -7.32 4.91 -12.70
C LEU A 98 -7.06 4.14 -11.41
N ILE A 99 -6.95 2.82 -11.51
CA ILE A 99 -6.38 1.99 -10.44
C ILE A 99 -4.93 1.70 -10.82
N LEU A 100 -3.99 2.27 -10.08
CA LEU A 100 -2.55 2.14 -10.33
C LEU A 100 -1.95 1.11 -9.37
N VAL A 101 -1.38 0.03 -9.90
CA VAL A 101 -0.73 -1.01 -9.10
C VAL A 101 0.69 -0.56 -8.77
N ALA A 102 0.97 -0.40 -7.47
CA ALA A 102 2.27 -0.02 -6.93
C ALA A 102 3.25 -1.19 -6.92
N THR A 103 3.80 -1.51 -8.08
CA THR A 103 4.81 -2.56 -8.28
C THR A 103 6.19 -2.16 -7.74
N GLY A 104 6.46 -0.87 -7.58
CA GLY A 104 7.82 -0.35 -7.39
C GLY A 104 8.76 -0.85 -8.49
N LEU A 105 9.67 -1.77 -8.13
CA LEU A 105 10.61 -2.40 -9.07
C LEU A 105 10.28 -3.88 -9.36
N HIS A 106 9.14 -4.38 -8.89
CA HIS A 106 8.67 -5.71 -9.25
C HIS A 106 8.24 -5.78 -10.72
N ARG A 107 8.12 -6.99 -11.25
CA ARG A 107 7.56 -7.20 -12.59
C ARG A 107 6.10 -6.72 -12.66
N PRO A 108 5.60 -6.38 -13.86
CA PRO A 108 4.17 -6.17 -14.07
C PRO A 108 3.32 -7.38 -13.66
N SER A 109 2.07 -7.10 -13.32
CA SER A 109 1.06 -8.09 -12.95
C SER A 109 0.65 -8.92 -14.18
N LYS A 110 0.36 -10.21 -13.97
CA LYS A 110 -0.31 -11.02 -14.99
C LYS A 110 -1.81 -10.69 -14.99
N PRO A 111 -2.52 -10.87 -16.12
CA PRO A 111 -3.97 -10.62 -16.17
C PRO A 111 -4.77 -11.38 -15.10
N ALA A 112 -4.42 -12.63 -14.82
CA ALA A 112 -5.06 -13.42 -13.77
C ALA A 112 -4.77 -12.89 -12.35
N GLU A 113 -3.58 -12.31 -12.13
CA GLU A 113 -3.20 -11.70 -10.85
C GLU A 113 -3.97 -10.39 -10.61
N LEU A 114 -4.21 -9.59 -11.66
CA LEU A 114 -5.07 -8.42 -11.57
C LEU A 114 -6.50 -8.81 -11.13
N VAL A 115 -7.09 -9.82 -11.77
CA VAL A 115 -8.42 -10.33 -11.41
C VAL A 115 -8.42 -10.91 -9.99
N GLU A 116 -7.37 -11.59 -9.57
CA GLU A 116 -7.23 -12.10 -8.19
C GLU A 116 -7.21 -10.95 -7.17
N MET A 117 -6.45 -9.88 -7.45
CA MET A 117 -6.35 -8.72 -6.57
C MET A 117 -7.68 -7.99 -6.41
N VAL A 118 -8.32 -7.61 -7.52
CA VAL A 118 -9.45 -6.66 -7.46
C VAL A 118 -10.82 -7.30 -7.66
N GLY A 119 -10.87 -8.56 -8.12
CA GLY A 119 -12.11 -9.24 -8.50
C GLY A 119 -12.49 -8.99 -9.97
N PRO A 120 -13.25 -9.91 -10.58
CA PRO A 120 -13.57 -9.84 -12.01
C PRO A 120 -14.43 -8.63 -12.39
N GLU A 121 -15.31 -8.16 -11.51
CA GLU A 121 -16.19 -7.03 -11.76
C GLU A 121 -15.38 -5.73 -11.92
N ILE A 122 -14.47 -5.45 -10.97
CA ILE A 122 -13.61 -4.27 -11.02
C ILE A 122 -12.62 -4.38 -12.17
N ALA A 123 -12.03 -5.56 -12.39
CA ALA A 123 -11.09 -5.79 -13.49
C ALA A 123 -11.72 -5.56 -14.88
N ALA A 124 -13.02 -5.80 -15.03
CA ALA A 124 -13.73 -5.59 -16.29
C ALA A 124 -14.19 -4.13 -16.50
N GLN A 125 -14.44 -3.39 -15.42
CA GLN A 125 -15.05 -2.06 -15.49
C GLN A 125 -14.05 -0.90 -15.47
N TYR A 126 -12.90 -1.08 -14.81
CA TYR A 126 -11.96 0.02 -14.54
C TYR A 126 -10.69 -0.08 -15.38
N ARG A 127 -10.08 1.07 -15.63
CA ARG A 127 -8.71 1.14 -16.13
C ARG A 127 -7.76 0.77 -14.99
N ILE A 128 -7.08 -0.36 -15.14
CA ILE A 128 -6.09 -0.86 -14.18
C ILE A 128 -4.75 -0.96 -14.89
N GLU A 129 -3.74 -0.28 -14.36
CA GLU A 129 -2.40 -0.28 -14.95
C GLU A 129 -1.35 -0.55 -13.89
N ASP A 130 -0.30 -1.28 -14.28
CA ASP A 130 0.89 -1.41 -13.46
C ASP A 130 1.76 -0.14 -13.57
N HIS A 131 2.41 0.17 -12.46
CA HIS A 131 3.54 1.07 -12.45
C HIS A 131 4.78 0.39 -13.09
N HIS A 132 5.61 1.17 -13.78
CA HIS A 132 6.84 0.69 -14.40
C HIS A 132 8.06 1.48 -13.91
N GLY A 133 8.57 1.15 -12.73
CA GLY A 133 9.67 1.90 -12.11
C GLY A 133 10.96 1.96 -12.94
N GLN A 134 11.13 1.14 -13.99
CA GLN A 134 12.31 1.17 -14.87
C GLN A 134 12.13 2.06 -16.12
N ILE A 135 10.92 2.58 -16.39
CA ILE A 135 10.64 3.43 -17.56
C ILE A 135 10.56 4.88 -17.08
N LEU A 136 11.69 5.57 -17.09
CA LEU A 136 11.80 6.92 -16.52
C LEU A 136 10.85 7.92 -17.18
N GLU A 137 10.55 7.75 -18.47
CA GLU A 137 9.66 8.62 -19.25
C GLU A 137 8.22 8.65 -18.72
N GLU A 138 7.80 7.63 -17.95
CA GLU A 138 6.49 7.58 -17.29
C GLU A 138 6.43 8.39 -15.98
N HIS A 139 7.52 9.06 -15.60
CA HIS A 139 7.65 9.75 -14.31
C HIS A 139 7.90 11.25 -14.49
N THR A 140 7.41 12.02 -13.53
CA THR A 140 7.67 13.45 -13.43
C THR A 140 8.65 13.71 -12.30
N HIS A 141 9.68 14.53 -12.58
CA HIS A 141 10.64 14.98 -11.58
C HIS A 141 10.05 16.08 -10.70
N LEU A 142 10.04 15.88 -9.38
CA LEU A 142 9.56 16.84 -8.39
C LEU A 142 10.69 17.63 -7.70
N GLY A 143 11.92 17.46 -8.19
CA GLY A 143 13.14 17.96 -7.57
C GLY A 143 13.80 16.93 -6.66
N ASP A 144 14.76 17.38 -5.88
CA ASP A 144 15.52 16.55 -4.95
C ASP A 144 15.06 16.77 -3.52
N SER A 145 15.15 15.72 -2.70
CA SER A 145 14.86 15.80 -1.28
C SER A 145 16.01 16.44 -0.49
N PRO A 146 15.80 16.79 0.79
CA PRO A 146 16.87 17.33 1.65
C PRO A 146 18.05 16.38 1.84
N ARG A 147 17.86 15.07 1.66
CA ARG A 147 18.93 14.06 1.73
C ARG A 147 19.50 13.71 0.35
N GLY A 148 19.17 14.48 -0.70
CA GLY A 148 19.71 14.34 -2.05
C GLY A 148 19.10 13.20 -2.85
N VAL A 149 17.89 12.72 -2.50
CA VAL A 149 17.17 11.72 -3.29
C VAL A 149 16.45 12.44 -4.44
N PRO A 150 16.73 12.11 -5.72
CA PRO A 150 15.97 12.66 -6.84
C PRO A 150 14.56 12.07 -6.83
N ILE A 151 13.53 12.89 -7.01
CA ILE A 151 12.14 12.46 -6.78
C ILE A 151 11.42 12.33 -8.13
N TRP A 152 11.29 11.10 -8.58
CA TRP A 152 10.61 10.72 -9.81
C TRP A 152 9.40 9.85 -9.46
N ILE A 153 8.20 10.41 -9.63
CA ILE A 153 6.94 9.73 -9.30
C ILE A 153 6.12 9.59 -10.58
N ASP A 154 5.38 8.50 -10.68
CA ASP A 154 4.50 8.19 -11.80
C ASP A 154 3.63 9.40 -12.20
N SER A 155 3.76 9.85 -13.44
CA SER A 155 3.09 11.04 -13.94
C SER A 155 1.57 10.90 -13.90
N ARG A 156 1.04 9.68 -14.13
CA ARG A 156 -0.41 9.41 -14.08
C ARG A 156 -0.98 9.67 -12.68
N TYR A 157 -0.21 9.35 -11.63
CA TYR A 157 -0.58 9.67 -10.26
C TYR A 157 -0.53 11.18 -10.00
N LEU A 158 0.52 11.86 -10.47
CA LEU A 158 0.71 13.28 -10.21
C LEU A 158 -0.30 14.18 -10.93
N GLU A 159 -0.72 13.79 -12.13
CA GLU A 159 -1.70 14.50 -12.97
C GLU A 159 -3.15 14.33 -12.48
N ALA A 160 -3.43 13.25 -11.74
CA ALA A 160 -4.75 13.00 -11.18
C ALA A 160 -5.18 14.11 -10.22
N ASP A 161 -6.44 14.52 -10.33
CA ASP A 161 -7.03 15.56 -9.49
C ASP A 161 -7.26 15.03 -8.06
N LEU A 162 -7.75 13.80 -7.91
CA LEU A 162 -7.88 13.12 -6.62
C LEU A 162 -6.89 11.95 -6.50
N LYS A 163 -6.04 11.98 -5.47
CA LYS A 163 -5.00 10.97 -5.24
C LYS A 163 -5.30 10.18 -3.97
N ILE A 164 -5.56 8.88 -4.13
CA ILE A 164 -5.87 7.98 -3.02
C ILE A 164 -4.84 6.85 -2.97
N THR A 165 -4.43 6.45 -1.78
CA THR A 165 -3.64 5.22 -1.60
C THR A 165 -4.40 4.23 -0.73
N THR A 166 -4.29 2.95 -1.08
CA THR A 166 -4.81 1.84 -0.29
C THR A 166 -3.72 0.82 0.00
N GLY A 167 -3.70 0.27 1.21
CA GLY A 167 -2.65 -0.67 1.57
C GLY A 167 -2.86 -1.41 2.88
N LEU A 168 -1.82 -2.12 3.27
CA LEU A 168 -1.70 -2.85 4.53
C LEU A 168 -0.64 -2.17 5.40
N ILE A 169 -0.90 -2.06 6.70
CA ILE A 169 0.11 -1.70 7.70
C ILE A 169 0.58 -3.00 8.38
N GLU A 170 1.84 -3.36 8.13
CA GLU A 170 2.56 -4.47 8.74
C GLU A 170 3.97 -4.00 9.13
N PRO A 171 4.62 -4.58 10.16
CA PRO A 171 6.01 -4.29 10.45
C PRO A 171 6.90 -4.55 9.23
N HIS A 172 7.81 -3.64 8.92
CA HIS A 172 8.67 -3.71 7.74
C HIS A 172 10.13 -3.56 8.12
N LEU A 173 10.94 -4.54 7.70
CA LEU A 173 12.33 -4.77 8.14
C LEU A 173 13.25 -3.54 8.20
N MET A 174 13.06 -2.56 7.32
CA MET A 174 13.87 -1.33 7.26
C MET A 174 13.08 -0.03 7.43
N ALA A 175 11.77 -0.06 7.24
CA ALA A 175 10.96 1.14 7.04
C ALA A 175 10.09 1.44 8.27
N GLY A 176 10.30 0.74 9.38
CA GLY A 176 9.39 0.66 10.50
C GLY A 176 8.17 -0.19 10.15
N PHE A 177 7.27 0.36 9.33
CA PHE A 177 6.01 -0.27 8.91
C PHE A 177 5.74 -0.10 7.41
N SER A 178 4.88 -0.90 6.80
CA SER A 178 4.36 -0.71 5.43
C SER A 178 3.25 0.36 5.40
N GLY A 179 2.50 0.45 4.30
CA GLY A 179 1.32 1.31 4.17
C GLY A 179 1.63 2.81 4.00
N GLY A 180 0.57 3.56 3.70
CA GLY A 180 0.61 5.01 3.52
C GLY A 180 1.70 5.45 2.53
N ARG A 181 2.67 6.24 3.00
CA ARG A 181 3.78 6.77 2.18
C ARG A 181 4.51 5.73 1.32
N LYS A 182 4.51 4.43 1.72
CA LYS A 182 5.17 3.37 0.95
C LYS A 182 4.51 3.05 -0.38
N LEU A 183 3.21 3.32 -0.53
CA LEU A 183 2.53 3.19 -1.83
C LEU A 183 3.01 4.24 -2.83
N ILE A 184 3.53 5.37 -2.36
CA ILE A 184 4.09 6.43 -3.21
C ILE A 184 5.58 6.17 -3.45
N CYS A 185 6.39 6.16 -2.40
CA CYS A 185 7.80 5.79 -2.48
C CYS A 185 8.06 4.60 -1.56
N PRO A 186 8.48 3.43 -2.07
CA PRO A 186 8.91 3.18 -3.44
C PRO A 186 7.78 2.76 -4.41
N GLY A 187 6.53 2.65 -3.96
CA GLY A 187 5.48 1.94 -4.70
C GLY A 187 5.21 2.42 -6.14
N ILE A 188 5.29 3.73 -6.38
CA ILE A 188 5.11 4.34 -7.71
C ILE A 188 6.26 5.31 -8.04
N ALA A 189 7.46 5.01 -7.54
CA ALA A 189 8.67 5.80 -7.75
C ALA A 189 9.62 5.13 -8.74
N ALA A 190 10.29 5.92 -9.58
CA ALA A 190 11.25 5.41 -10.54
C ALA A 190 12.47 4.77 -9.86
N LEU A 191 13.17 3.92 -10.59
CA LEU A 191 14.44 3.31 -10.21
C LEU A 191 15.46 4.37 -9.78
N GLU A 192 15.45 5.54 -10.40
CA GLU A 192 16.29 6.69 -10.09
C GLU A 192 16.13 7.15 -8.64
N THR A 193 14.90 7.17 -8.13
CA THR A 193 14.57 7.48 -6.74
C THR A 193 14.89 6.30 -5.85
N VAL A 194 14.42 5.11 -6.22
CA VAL A 194 14.52 3.91 -5.38
C VAL A 194 15.98 3.51 -5.15
N LYS A 195 16.86 3.63 -6.15
CA LYS A 195 18.28 3.24 -6.01
C LYS A 195 19.05 4.10 -5.00
N VAL A 196 18.68 5.38 -4.85
CA VAL A 196 19.32 6.27 -3.86
C VAL A 196 18.69 6.05 -2.48
N TRP A 197 17.36 6.07 -2.40
CA TRP A 197 16.64 5.84 -1.15
C TRP A 197 16.91 4.46 -0.52
N HIS A 198 17.13 3.44 -1.35
CA HIS A 198 17.46 2.08 -0.93
C HIS A 198 18.98 1.81 -0.92
N GLY A 199 19.78 2.88 -0.89
CA GLY A 199 21.25 2.83 -0.82
C GLY A 199 21.80 2.65 0.61
N PRO A 200 23.11 2.42 0.74
CA PRO A 200 23.76 2.16 2.03
C PRO A 200 23.59 3.30 3.03
N ASP A 201 23.64 4.56 2.59
CA ASP A 201 23.45 5.75 3.44
C ASP A 201 22.11 5.74 4.21
N PHE A 202 21.10 5.07 3.66
CA PHE A 202 19.80 4.86 4.31
C PHE A 202 19.75 3.54 5.08
N LEU A 203 20.16 2.44 4.44
CA LEU A 203 19.95 1.09 4.96
C LEU A 203 20.90 0.69 6.09
N GLU A 204 22.12 1.24 6.13
CA GLU A 204 23.09 0.95 7.19
C GLU A 204 22.83 1.77 8.46
N HIS A 205 21.89 2.72 8.40
CA HIS A 205 21.54 3.51 9.57
C HIS A 205 20.94 2.62 10.66
N PRO A 206 21.39 2.71 11.93
CA PRO A 206 20.95 1.81 13.01
C PRO A 206 19.47 1.94 13.40
N LYS A 207 18.77 2.93 12.82
CA LYS A 207 17.32 3.13 12.98
C LYS A 207 16.50 2.68 11.77
N ALA A 208 17.14 2.26 10.68
CA ALA A 208 16.49 1.66 9.52
C ALA A 208 16.10 0.21 9.84
N ASP A 209 15.16 0.05 10.77
CA ASP A 209 14.80 -1.25 11.36
C ASP A 209 13.28 -1.41 11.47
N CYS A 210 12.86 -2.62 11.79
CA CYS A 210 11.48 -3.02 12.01
C CYS A 210 10.87 -2.27 13.20
N GLY A 211 9.68 -1.70 12.99
CA GLY A 211 8.94 -0.98 14.03
C GLY A 211 9.46 0.42 14.40
N ILE A 212 10.60 0.88 13.84
CA ILE A 212 11.18 2.19 14.15
C ILE A 212 10.76 3.22 13.09
N LEU A 213 10.09 4.29 13.51
CA LEU A 213 9.72 5.43 12.66
C LEU A 213 10.55 6.69 12.98
N GLU A 214 10.68 7.02 14.27
CA GLU A 214 11.35 8.26 14.70
C GLU A 214 12.87 8.21 14.50
N GLY A 215 13.41 9.10 13.67
CA GLY A 215 14.81 9.09 13.29
C GLY A 215 15.19 7.97 12.32
N ASN A 216 14.22 7.22 11.79
CA ASN A 216 14.48 6.24 10.74
C ASN A 216 14.56 6.98 9.40
N PRO A 217 15.75 7.09 8.77
CA PRO A 217 15.92 7.87 7.55
C PRO A 217 15.11 7.29 6.39
N VAL A 218 14.91 5.97 6.33
CA VAL A 218 14.09 5.29 5.32
C VAL A 218 12.64 5.76 5.40
N HIS A 219 12.09 5.86 6.62
CA HIS A 219 10.72 6.31 6.84
C HIS A 219 10.57 7.81 6.60
N GLU A 220 11.45 8.63 7.17
CA GLU A 220 11.38 10.09 7.09
C GLU A 220 11.47 10.55 5.63
N GLU A 221 12.37 9.95 4.86
CA GLU A 221 12.58 10.25 3.46
C GLU A 221 11.35 9.90 2.61
N ASN A 222 10.82 8.67 2.75
CA ASN A 222 9.59 8.29 2.06
C ASN A 222 8.42 9.19 2.42
N THR A 223 8.34 9.61 3.68
CA THR A 223 7.29 10.52 4.15
C THR A 223 7.44 11.90 3.53
N TRP A 224 8.68 12.39 3.40
CA TRP A 224 8.97 13.65 2.72
C TRP A 224 8.57 13.58 1.24
N ILE A 225 9.01 12.54 0.53
CA ILE A 225 8.70 12.31 -0.88
C ILE A 225 7.18 12.19 -1.10
N ALA A 226 6.48 11.42 -0.27
CA ALA A 226 5.03 11.26 -0.36
C ALA A 226 4.29 12.58 -0.12
N ARG A 227 4.73 13.40 0.84
CA ARG A 227 4.17 14.74 1.07
C ARG A 227 4.41 15.68 -0.11
N ARG A 228 5.58 15.58 -0.75
CA ARG A 228 5.93 16.37 -1.95
C ARG A 228 5.09 15.99 -3.16
N ALA A 229 4.82 14.69 -3.36
CA ALA A 229 3.94 14.18 -4.40
C ALA A 229 2.46 14.48 -4.15
N GLY A 230 2.08 14.61 -2.87
CA GLY A 230 0.71 14.83 -2.43
C GLY A 230 -0.07 13.52 -2.36
N CYS A 231 -1.01 13.45 -1.43
CA CYS A 231 -1.97 12.36 -1.27
C CYS A 231 -3.19 12.93 -0.54
N ASP A 232 -4.36 12.88 -1.17
CA ASP A 232 -5.57 13.51 -0.63
C ASP A 232 -6.28 12.62 0.40
N PHE A 233 -6.17 11.30 0.24
CA PHE A 233 -6.81 10.34 1.14
C PHE A 233 -6.04 9.01 1.21
N ILE A 234 -6.01 8.39 2.39
CA ILE A 234 -5.33 7.11 2.62
C ILE A 234 -6.27 6.17 3.35
N VAL A 235 -6.37 4.93 2.86
CA VAL A 235 -7.06 3.84 3.56
C VAL A 235 -6.10 2.69 3.74
N ASN A 236 -5.70 2.39 4.97
CA ASN A 236 -4.93 1.17 5.24
C ASN A 236 -5.72 0.23 6.13
N VAL A 237 -5.50 -1.06 5.95
CA VAL A 237 -6.00 -2.13 6.83
C VAL A 237 -4.86 -2.69 7.66
N VAL A 238 -5.21 -3.27 8.81
CA VAL A 238 -4.37 -4.19 9.59
C VAL A 238 -5.10 -5.53 9.63
N MET A 239 -4.37 -6.64 9.56
CA MET A 239 -4.98 -7.98 9.51
C MET A 239 -4.31 -8.93 10.50
N ASP A 240 -5.02 -10.01 10.84
CA ASP A 240 -4.44 -11.17 11.54
C ASP A 240 -3.74 -12.15 10.59
N ASP A 241 -3.22 -13.26 11.14
CA ASP A 241 -2.61 -14.36 10.39
C ASP A 241 -3.57 -15.03 9.38
N GLN A 242 -4.88 -14.95 9.64
CA GLN A 242 -5.91 -15.48 8.74
C GLN A 242 -6.35 -14.46 7.68
N ARG A 243 -5.65 -13.34 7.56
CA ARG A 243 -5.95 -12.23 6.62
C ARG A 243 -7.33 -11.62 6.83
N ARG A 244 -7.83 -11.64 8.07
CA ARG A 244 -9.08 -10.99 8.45
C ARG A 244 -8.78 -9.56 8.93
N PRO A 245 -9.50 -8.54 8.43
CA PRO A 245 -9.34 -7.16 8.89
C PRO A 245 -9.58 -7.01 10.39
N LEU A 246 -8.70 -6.25 11.04
CA LEU A 246 -8.75 -5.91 12.46
C LEU A 246 -9.21 -4.45 12.66
N LYS A 247 -9.66 -4.16 13.88
CA LYS A 247 -10.05 -2.81 14.31
C LYS A 247 -8.84 -1.93 14.60
#